data_AF-A0A7Y0K4M0-F1
#
_entry.id   AF-A0A7Y0K4M0-F1
#
_cell.length_a   1.000
_cell.length_b   1.000
_cell.length_c   1.000
_cell.angle_alpha   90.00
_cell.angle_beta   90.00
_cell.angle_gamma   90.00
#
_symmetry.space_group_name_H-M   'P 1'
#
loop_
_entity.id
_entity.type
_entity.pdbx_description
1 polymer ?
#
loop_
_entity_poly.entity_id
_entity_poly.type
_entity_poly.pdbx_seq_one_letter_code
_entity_poly.pdbx_strand_id
1 'polypeptide(L)'
;MDNNAVYNGGKVKDIDLSKKLEKEIEEVVYVFEDFPETIKLAELARQIHYHVYKKKSFPPDTMILEWVKTEYSVFRAIERNLYKNNLSYDDIDPLIAFASSALNRRKSRAGKSLEHHVDFLFSSYRIPFSHPGRSEGNKKPDFLLPSNAAYADKSFLDSDLIFLGAKTTCKDRWRQILNEANRIDEKHLLTLQQGISPNQLDEMADEKVTLVVPKPYHSLYPAKYQNRLWTVEKFIHYAEEKYSL
;
A
#
# COMPACT_ATOMS: atom_id res chain seq x y z
N MET A 1 -27.39 11.20 -27.38
CA MET A 1 -27.50 9.79 -27.75
C MET A 1 -26.14 9.38 -28.27
N ASP A 2 -25.39 8.61 -27.49
CA ASP A 2 -24.30 7.76 -27.99
C ASP A 2 -24.16 6.60 -27.02
N ASN A 3 -24.99 5.59 -27.28
CA ASN A 3 -24.99 4.30 -26.61
C ASN A 3 -23.83 3.47 -27.15
N ASN A 4 -22.74 3.39 -26.40
CA ASN A 4 -21.75 2.31 -26.57
C ASN A 4 -21.75 1.34 -25.38
N ALA A 5 -22.93 1.10 -24.82
CA ALA A 5 -23.14 -0.02 -23.92
C ALA A 5 -23.48 -1.26 -24.76
N VAL A 6 -22.49 -2.14 -24.95
CA VAL A 6 -22.74 -3.48 -25.49
C VAL A 6 -23.38 -4.31 -24.37
N TYR A 7 -24.70 -4.19 -24.26
CA TYR A 7 -25.52 -4.98 -23.34
C TYR A 7 -25.58 -6.43 -23.83
N ASN A 8 -24.90 -7.34 -23.14
CA ASN A 8 -25.12 -8.78 -23.28
C ASN A 8 -25.21 -9.43 -21.89
N GLY A 9 -26.41 -9.85 -21.50
CA GLY A 9 -26.63 -10.87 -20.45
C GLY A 9 -26.40 -10.46 -18.99
N GLY A 10 -26.45 -9.17 -18.64
CA GLY A 10 -26.54 -8.75 -17.23
C GLY A 10 -25.27 -8.90 -16.37
N LYS A 11 -24.11 -9.20 -16.97
CA LYS A 11 -22.80 -9.08 -16.31
C LYS A 11 -21.95 -8.07 -17.08
N VAL A 12 -21.71 -6.90 -16.48
CA VAL A 12 -20.69 -5.97 -16.96
C VAL A 12 -19.36 -6.71 -16.95
N LYS A 13 -18.69 -6.85 -18.12
CA LYS A 13 -17.40 -7.53 -18.21
C LYS A 13 -16.31 -6.64 -17.62
N ASP A 14 -15.33 -7.23 -16.93
CA ASP A 14 -14.18 -6.50 -16.34
C ASP A 14 -13.41 -5.63 -17.36
N ILE A 15 -13.45 -5.99 -18.64
CA ILE A 15 -12.85 -5.23 -19.75
C ILE A 15 -13.54 -3.86 -19.93
N ASP A 16 -14.86 -3.79 -19.73
CA ASP A 16 -15.65 -2.56 -19.89
C ASP A 16 -15.38 -1.59 -18.71
N LEU A 17 -15.34 -2.13 -17.49
CA LEU A 17 -15.00 -1.36 -16.29
C LEU A 17 -13.55 -0.85 -16.31
N SER A 18 -12.62 -1.62 -16.87
CA SER A 18 -11.22 -1.18 -17.03
C SER A 18 -11.10 0.03 -17.95
N LYS A 19 -11.82 0.02 -19.09
CA LYS A 19 -11.87 1.17 -20.01
C LYS A 19 -12.55 2.39 -19.38
N LYS A 20 -13.64 2.16 -18.63
CA LYS A 20 -14.29 3.24 -17.88
C LYS A 20 -13.32 3.86 -16.86
N LEU A 21 -12.56 3.03 -16.14
CA LEU A 21 -11.55 3.49 -15.20
C LEU A 21 -10.51 4.37 -15.89
N GLU A 22 -9.98 3.95 -17.04
CA GLU A 22 -9.02 4.74 -17.82
C GLU A 22 -9.61 6.10 -18.22
N LYS A 23 -10.85 6.13 -18.70
CA LYS A 23 -11.53 7.37 -19.08
C LYS A 23 -11.70 8.34 -17.91
N GLU A 24 -12.17 7.86 -16.76
CA GLU A 24 -12.34 8.69 -15.55
C GLU A 24 -10.99 9.25 -15.08
N ILE A 25 -9.92 8.46 -15.19
CA ILE A 25 -8.57 8.92 -14.86
C ILE A 25 -8.13 10.04 -15.81
N GLU A 26 -8.34 9.89 -17.13
CA GLU A 26 -7.98 10.90 -18.12
C GLU A 26 -8.71 12.24 -17.89
N GLU A 27 -9.99 12.20 -17.52
CA GLU A 27 -10.78 13.41 -17.26
C GLU A 27 -10.25 14.19 -16.04
N VAL A 28 -9.86 13.49 -14.97
CA VAL A 28 -9.40 14.09 -13.72
C VAL A 28 -8.00 14.74 -13.86
N VAL A 29 -7.19 14.28 -14.81
CA VAL A 29 -5.79 14.72 -14.98
C VAL A 29 -5.66 16.18 -15.41
N TYR A 30 -6.62 16.71 -16.16
CA TYR A 30 -6.56 18.08 -16.68
C TYR A 30 -6.70 19.15 -15.59
N VAL A 31 -7.16 18.77 -14.40
CA VAL A 31 -7.35 19.69 -13.26
C VAL A 31 -6.02 19.95 -12.52
N PHE A 32 -5.00 19.12 -12.74
CA PHE A 32 -3.73 19.22 -12.03
C PHE A 32 -2.71 20.06 -12.79
N GLU A 33 -2.31 21.19 -12.20
CA GLU A 33 -1.20 22.03 -12.65
C GLU A 33 0.15 21.61 -12.04
N ASP A 34 0.12 20.91 -10.90
CA ASP A 34 1.27 20.24 -10.28
C ASP A 34 0.83 18.92 -9.65
N PHE A 35 1.79 18.12 -9.22
CA PHE A 35 1.52 16.84 -8.59
C PHE A 35 0.85 17.02 -7.22
N PRO A 36 -0.29 16.38 -6.96
CA PRO A 36 -0.93 16.43 -5.67
C PRO A 36 -0.10 15.74 -4.59
N GLU A 37 -0.39 16.10 -3.33
CA GLU A 37 0.11 15.36 -2.17
C GLU A 37 -0.23 13.87 -2.26
N THR A 38 0.63 13.02 -1.70
CA THR A 38 0.46 11.55 -1.78
C THR A 38 -0.86 11.08 -1.17
N ILE A 39 -1.30 11.70 -0.08
CA ILE A 39 -2.56 11.32 0.57
C ILE A 39 -3.76 11.67 -0.31
N LYS A 40 -3.74 12.85 -0.95
CA LYS A 40 -4.80 13.29 -1.88
C LYS A 40 -4.89 12.43 -3.13
N LEU A 41 -3.74 11.99 -3.64
CA LEU A 41 -3.71 11.04 -4.75
C LEU A 41 -4.29 9.68 -4.37
N ALA A 42 -3.93 9.15 -3.19
CA ALA A 42 -4.47 7.88 -2.69
C ALA A 42 -5.99 7.96 -2.42
N GLU A 43 -6.48 9.08 -1.86
CA GLU A 43 -7.91 9.37 -1.70
C GLU A 43 -8.64 9.38 -3.04
N LEU A 44 -8.12 10.13 -4.01
CA LEU A 44 -8.68 10.24 -5.35
C LEU A 44 -8.76 8.87 -6.04
N ALA A 45 -7.68 8.07 -5.94
CA ALA A 45 -7.65 6.73 -6.51
C ALA A 45 -8.75 5.83 -5.93
N ARG A 46 -8.97 5.88 -4.60
CA ARG A 46 -10.06 5.13 -3.95
C ARG A 46 -11.44 5.62 -4.42
N GLN A 47 -11.64 6.92 -4.58
CA GLN A 47 -12.90 7.51 -5.05
C GLN A 47 -13.22 7.10 -6.49
N ILE A 48 -12.27 7.22 -7.41
CA ILE A 48 -12.41 6.80 -8.80
C ILE A 48 -12.73 5.30 -8.86
N HIS A 49 -11.94 4.48 -8.13
CA HIS A 49 -12.17 3.04 -8.08
C HIS A 49 -13.58 2.71 -7.57
N TYR A 50 -14.01 3.33 -6.48
CA TYR A 50 -15.35 3.15 -5.92
C TYR A 50 -16.45 3.53 -6.93
N HIS A 51 -16.30 4.67 -7.60
CA HIS A 51 -17.27 5.17 -8.58
C HIS A 51 -17.45 4.20 -9.77
N VAL A 52 -16.35 3.64 -10.27
CA VAL A 52 -16.34 2.74 -11.43
C VAL A 52 -16.90 1.37 -11.08
N TYR A 53 -16.34 0.73 -10.05
CA TYR A 53 -16.65 -0.67 -9.75
C TYR A 53 -17.90 -0.85 -8.87
N LYS A 54 -18.33 0.18 -8.13
CA LYS A 54 -19.51 0.16 -7.24
C LYS A 54 -19.59 -1.08 -6.32
N LYS A 55 -18.45 -1.69 -5.97
CA LYS A 55 -18.40 -2.88 -5.11
C LYS A 55 -18.92 -2.51 -3.72
N LYS A 56 -19.82 -3.34 -3.18
CA LYS A 56 -20.39 -3.18 -1.82
C LYS A 56 -19.58 -3.91 -0.74
N SER A 57 -18.81 -4.93 -1.12
CA SER A 57 -17.97 -5.73 -0.23
C SER A 57 -16.53 -5.74 -0.75
N PHE A 58 -15.59 -5.66 0.19
CA PHE A 58 -14.19 -5.31 -0.03
C PHE A 58 -13.30 -6.35 0.65
N PRO A 59 -12.95 -7.49 0.01
CA PRO A 59 -11.94 -8.37 0.57
C PRO A 59 -10.63 -7.58 0.66
N PRO A 60 -10.06 -7.41 1.87
CA PRO A 60 -8.97 -6.46 2.11
C PRO A 60 -7.73 -6.79 1.26
N ASP A 61 -7.45 -8.08 1.07
CA ASP A 61 -6.38 -8.59 0.21
C ASP A 61 -6.49 -8.12 -1.24
N THR A 62 -7.69 -8.13 -1.83
CA THR A 62 -7.88 -7.67 -3.22
C THR A 62 -7.87 -6.15 -3.32
N MET A 63 -8.43 -5.48 -2.33
CA MET A 63 -8.69 -4.05 -2.39
C MET A 63 -7.43 -3.22 -2.27
N ILE A 64 -6.50 -3.63 -1.42
CA ILE A 64 -5.20 -2.96 -1.32
C ILE A 64 -4.45 -3.00 -2.66
N LEU A 65 -4.56 -4.11 -3.41
CA LEU A 65 -3.96 -4.25 -4.74
C LEU A 65 -4.65 -3.38 -5.77
N GLU A 66 -5.99 -3.39 -5.79
CA GLU A 66 -6.80 -2.57 -6.72
C GLU A 66 -6.56 -1.07 -6.49
N TRP A 67 -6.48 -0.63 -5.23
CA TRP A 67 -6.20 0.75 -4.88
C TRP A 67 -4.80 1.20 -5.29
N VAL A 68 -3.76 0.43 -4.95
CA VAL A 68 -2.37 0.76 -5.34
C VAL A 68 -2.22 0.78 -6.85
N LYS A 69 -2.86 -0.17 -7.56
CA LYS A 69 -2.89 -0.18 -9.03
C LYS A 69 -3.58 1.06 -9.59
N THR A 70 -4.73 1.44 -9.02
CA THR A 70 -5.48 2.61 -9.47
C THR A 70 -4.69 3.90 -9.21
N GLU A 71 -4.08 4.04 -8.02
CA GLU A 71 -3.24 5.19 -7.68
C GLU A 71 -2.06 5.31 -8.65
N TYR A 72 -1.41 4.20 -8.98
CA TYR A 72 -0.34 4.18 -9.97
C TYR A 72 -0.84 4.66 -11.35
N SER A 73 -2.01 4.21 -11.80
CA SER A 73 -2.59 4.68 -13.07
C SER A 73 -2.89 6.18 -13.05
N VAL A 74 -3.49 6.70 -11.97
CA VAL A 74 -3.76 8.14 -11.80
C VAL A 74 -2.45 8.93 -11.81
N PHE A 75 -1.47 8.49 -11.02
CA PHE A 75 -0.13 9.10 -11.00
C PHE A 75 0.49 9.18 -12.38
N ARG A 76 0.46 8.07 -13.14
CA ARG A 76 1.06 7.99 -14.48
C ARG A 76 0.36 8.91 -15.47
N ALA A 77 -0.94 9.08 -15.35
CA ALA A 77 -1.69 9.99 -16.20
C ALA A 77 -1.35 11.46 -15.89
N ILE A 78 -1.29 11.83 -14.60
CA ILE A 78 -0.82 13.16 -14.15
C ILE A 78 0.62 13.40 -14.62
N GLU A 79 1.49 12.41 -14.43
CA GLU A 79 2.90 12.47 -14.82
C GLU A 79 3.07 12.74 -16.32
N ARG A 80 2.31 12.06 -17.17
CA ARG A 80 2.33 12.28 -18.63
C ARG A 80 1.85 13.69 -18.99
N ASN A 81 0.78 14.18 -18.38
CA ASN A 81 0.26 15.51 -18.68
C ASN A 81 1.22 16.62 -18.24
N LEU A 82 1.81 16.52 -17.04
CA LEU A 82 2.72 17.53 -16.51
C LEU A 82 4.08 17.53 -17.22
N TYR A 83 4.58 16.35 -17.61
CA TYR A 83 5.90 16.24 -18.24
C TYR A 83 5.87 16.35 -19.76
N LYS A 84 4.71 16.57 -20.40
CA LYS A 84 4.59 16.63 -21.87
C LYS A 84 5.54 17.65 -22.53
N ASN A 85 5.83 18.74 -21.83
CA ASN A 85 6.73 19.80 -22.31
C ASN A 85 8.21 19.58 -21.93
N ASN A 86 8.51 18.51 -21.18
CA ASN A 86 9.83 18.18 -20.64
C ASN A 86 10.38 16.87 -21.23
N LEU A 87 10.06 16.59 -22.50
CA LEU A 87 10.48 15.37 -23.19
C LEU A 87 11.70 15.57 -24.10
N SER A 88 12.08 16.82 -24.39
CA SER A 88 13.22 17.16 -25.22
C SER A 88 14.15 18.08 -24.46
N TYR A 89 15.46 17.81 -24.57
CA TYR A 89 16.52 18.59 -23.95
C TYR A 89 17.67 18.73 -24.95
N ASP A 90 18.22 19.93 -25.07
CA ASP A 90 19.36 20.22 -25.95
C ASP A 90 20.72 19.94 -25.28
N ASP A 91 20.70 19.65 -23.98
CA ASP A 91 21.88 19.38 -23.16
C ASP A 91 21.64 18.19 -22.20
N ILE A 92 22.69 17.44 -21.89
CA ILE A 92 22.68 16.24 -21.07
C ILE A 92 22.42 16.55 -19.59
N ASP A 93 22.92 17.66 -19.06
CA ASP A 93 22.80 17.99 -17.64
C ASP A 93 21.35 18.26 -17.21
N PRO A 94 20.56 19.09 -17.93
CA PRO A 94 19.13 19.25 -17.67
C PRO A 94 18.32 17.94 -17.79
N LEU A 95 18.68 17.08 -18.73
CA LEU A 95 18.05 15.76 -18.91
C LEU A 95 18.28 14.87 -17.68
N ILE A 96 19.52 14.75 -17.21
CA ILE A 96 19.89 13.95 -16.04
C ILE A 96 19.19 14.47 -14.78
N ALA A 97 19.17 15.80 -14.59
CA ALA A 97 18.52 16.43 -13.45
C ALA A 97 17.01 16.12 -13.42
N PHE A 98 16.34 16.26 -14.56
CA PHE A 98 14.92 15.94 -14.69
C PHE A 98 14.63 14.45 -14.46
N ALA A 99 15.36 13.56 -15.12
CA ALA A 99 15.17 12.11 -14.98
C ALA A 99 15.36 11.66 -13.52
N SER A 100 16.37 12.20 -12.84
CA SER A 100 16.64 11.93 -11.43
C SER A 100 15.50 12.41 -10.53
N SER A 101 15.00 13.63 -10.76
CA SER A 101 13.85 14.18 -10.03
C SER A 101 12.59 13.34 -10.22
N ALA A 102 12.27 12.95 -11.46
CA ALA A 102 11.13 12.09 -11.77
C ALA A 102 11.24 10.70 -11.12
N LEU A 103 12.41 10.07 -11.17
CA LEU A 103 12.66 8.78 -10.52
C LEU A 103 12.55 8.86 -8.99
N ASN A 104 13.09 9.90 -8.37
CA ASN A 104 12.99 10.10 -6.92
C ASN A 104 11.55 10.35 -6.48
N ARG A 105 10.77 11.08 -7.28
CA ARG A 105 9.32 11.27 -7.06
C ARG A 105 8.58 9.94 -7.08
N ARG A 106 8.83 9.07 -8.06
CA ARG A 106 8.25 7.72 -8.12
C ARG A 106 8.58 6.90 -6.88
N LYS A 107 9.86 6.90 -6.46
CA LYS A 107 10.31 6.15 -5.27
C LYS A 107 9.64 6.65 -3.99
N SER A 108 9.60 7.96 -3.78
CA SER A 108 8.97 8.55 -2.59
C SER A 108 7.47 8.28 -2.54
N ARG A 109 6.78 8.29 -3.69
CA ARG A 109 5.34 8.00 -3.79
C ARG A 109 5.03 6.54 -3.52
N ALA A 110 5.77 5.62 -4.14
CA ALA A 110 5.55 4.18 -3.98
C ALA A 110 5.73 3.70 -2.53
N GLY A 111 6.53 4.38 -1.71
CA GLY A 111 6.63 4.12 -0.27
C GLY A 111 5.34 4.51 0.46
N LYS A 112 4.95 5.79 0.35
CA LYS A 112 3.79 6.35 1.05
C LYS A 112 2.44 5.81 0.57
N SER A 113 2.32 5.42 -0.70
CA SER A 113 1.09 4.90 -1.31
C SER A 113 0.51 3.74 -0.50
N LEU A 114 1.35 2.74 -0.20
CA LEU A 114 0.92 1.56 0.55
C LEU A 114 0.47 1.94 1.96
N GLU A 115 1.22 2.80 2.65
CA GLU A 115 0.88 3.30 3.99
C GLU A 115 -0.49 4.00 3.99
N HIS A 116 -0.75 4.91 3.04
CA HIS A 116 -2.05 5.61 2.94
C HIS A 116 -3.23 4.65 2.72
N HIS A 117 -3.02 3.55 2.01
CA HIS A 117 -4.05 2.55 1.79
C HIS A 117 -4.26 1.65 3.00
N VAL A 118 -3.21 1.31 3.74
CA VAL A 118 -3.30 0.56 5.01
C VAL A 118 -3.97 1.40 6.09
N ASP A 119 -3.61 2.68 6.23
CA ASP A 119 -4.22 3.62 7.17
C ASP A 119 -5.74 3.73 6.96
N PHE A 120 -6.16 3.93 5.71
CA PHE A 120 -7.57 3.95 5.35
C PHE A 120 -8.27 2.61 5.63
N LEU A 121 -7.60 1.50 5.33
CA LEU A 121 -8.12 0.15 5.58
C LEU A 121 -8.36 -0.07 7.07
N PHE A 122 -7.37 0.14 7.92
CA PHE A 122 -7.50 -0.04 9.37
C PHE A 122 -8.57 0.88 9.96
N SER A 123 -8.63 2.13 9.50
CA SER A 123 -9.70 3.06 9.90
C SER A 123 -11.09 2.54 9.53
N SER A 124 -11.24 1.93 8.35
CA SER A 124 -12.52 1.38 7.89
C SER A 124 -12.98 0.14 8.69
N TYR A 125 -12.03 -0.63 9.22
CA TYR A 125 -12.26 -1.75 10.15
C TYR A 125 -12.26 -1.32 11.62
N ARG A 126 -12.13 -0.01 11.91
CA ARG A 126 -12.09 0.55 13.28
C ARG A 126 -10.99 -0.03 14.17
N ILE A 127 -9.92 -0.56 13.58
CA ILE A 127 -8.75 -1.02 14.33
C ILE A 127 -8.11 0.18 15.01
N PRO A 128 -7.78 0.15 16.32
CA PRO A 128 -7.03 1.22 16.95
C PRO A 128 -5.57 1.15 16.51
N PHE A 129 -5.03 2.26 16.00
CA PHE A 129 -3.62 2.36 15.64
C PHE A 129 -3.10 3.79 15.72
N SER A 130 -1.79 3.94 15.59
CA SER A 130 -1.10 5.20 15.36
C SER A 130 -0.25 5.12 14.10
N HIS A 131 -0.43 6.10 13.21
CA HIS A 131 0.34 6.29 11.98
C HIS A 131 0.77 7.76 11.82
N PRO A 132 2.07 8.09 11.73
CA PRO A 132 3.18 7.21 12.05
C PRO A 132 3.16 6.82 13.54
N GLY A 133 3.68 5.64 13.86
CA GLY A 133 3.94 5.26 15.23
C GLY A 133 5.08 6.05 15.85
N ARG A 134 5.18 6.01 17.18
CA ARG A 134 6.26 6.60 17.99
C ARG A 134 6.74 5.58 19.01
N SER A 135 7.98 5.16 18.88
CA SER A 135 8.63 4.18 19.76
C SER A 135 9.89 4.78 20.40
N GLU A 136 10.84 3.96 20.85
CA GLU A 136 12.02 4.43 21.58
C GLU A 136 12.87 5.41 20.76
N GLY A 137 13.23 6.53 21.40
CA GLY A 137 14.01 7.60 20.76
C GLY A 137 13.19 8.36 19.73
N ASN A 138 13.78 8.60 18.55
CA ASN A 138 13.15 9.30 17.43
C ASN A 138 12.63 8.36 16.34
N LYS A 139 12.49 7.06 16.64
CA LYS A 139 12.05 6.04 15.69
C LYS A 139 10.56 6.22 15.38
N LYS A 140 10.22 6.03 14.11
CA LYS A 140 8.87 6.25 13.56
C LYS A 140 8.46 5.01 12.78
N PRO A 141 8.06 3.93 13.47
CA PRO A 141 7.49 2.77 12.80
C PRO A 141 6.26 3.16 11.98
N ASP A 142 6.02 2.42 10.89
CA ASP A 142 4.91 2.73 9.97
C ASP A 142 3.58 2.68 10.73
N PHE A 143 3.29 1.59 11.47
CA PHE A 143 2.10 1.45 12.31
C PHE A 143 2.41 0.83 13.68
N LEU A 144 1.83 1.41 14.74
CA LEU A 144 1.79 0.84 16.09
C LEU A 144 0.35 0.72 16.58
N LEU A 145 0.00 -0.44 17.14
CA LEU A 145 -1.33 -0.70 17.70
C LEU A 145 -1.20 -1.04 19.20
N PRO A 146 -2.20 -0.67 20.02
CA PRO A 146 -3.40 0.07 19.64
C PRO A 146 -3.15 1.58 19.50
N SER A 147 -2.08 2.11 20.10
CA SER A 147 -1.72 3.53 20.00
C SER A 147 -0.30 3.81 20.48
N ASN A 148 0.23 4.99 20.12
CA ASN A 148 1.47 5.51 20.69
C ASN A 148 1.42 5.66 22.22
N ALA A 149 0.24 5.97 22.78
CA ALA A 149 0.07 6.10 24.23
C ALA A 149 0.22 4.74 24.94
N ALA A 150 -0.42 3.70 24.40
CA ALA A 150 -0.27 2.34 24.90
C ALA A 150 1.19 1.85 24.76
N TYR A 151 1.86 2.16 23.65
CA TYR A 151 3.28 1.84 23.48
C TYR A 151 4.20 2.60 24.45
N ALA A 152 3.85 3.81 24.87
CA ALA A 152 4.63 4.56 25.85
C ALA A 152 4.38 4.11 27.31
N ASP A 153 3.22 3.52 27.58
CA ASP A 153 2.82 3.06 28.90
C ASP A 153 3.49 1.72 29.26
N LYS A 154 4.41 1.75 30.22
CA LYS A 154 5.14 0.56 30.70
C LYS A 154 4.26 -0.44 31.45
N SER A 155 3.06 -0.05 31.86
CA SER A 155 2.08 -0.94 32.50
C SER A 155 1.19 -1.67 31.48
N PHE A 156 1.13 -1.17 30.25
CA PHE A 156 0.48 -1.87 29.15
C PHE A 156 1.28 -3.12 28.78
N LEU A 157 0.61 -4.26 28.56
CA LEU A 157 1.29 -5.53 28.29
C LEU A 157 1.97 -5.51 26.91
N ASP A 158 3.24 -5.92 26.86
CA ASP A 158 3.98 -6.02 25.60
C ASP A 158 3.32 -7.01 24.62
N SER A 159 2.68 -8.07 25.15
CA SER A 159 1.92 -9.03 24.37
C SER A 159 0.71 -8.43 23.65
N ASP A 160 0.21 -7.28 24.11
CA ASP A 160 -0.98 -6.62 23.55
C ASP A 160 -0.61 -5.52 22.54
N LEU A 161 0.68 -5.27 22.33
CA LEU A 161 1.18 -4.35 21.32
C LEU A 161 1.34 -5.08 19.98
N ILE A 162 0.98 -4.43 18.87
CA ILE A 162 1.26 -4.94 17.52
C ILE A 162 2.08 -3.90 16.76
N PHE A 163 3.14 -4.39 16.11
CA PHE A 163 3.92 -3.65 15.11
C PHE A 163 3.53 -4.11 13.71
N LEU A 164 3.34 -3.17 12.80
CA LEU A 164 3.29 -3.45 11.36
C LEU A 164 4.15 -2.46 10.57
N GLY A 165 5.15 -2.99 9.88
CA GLY A 165 5.87 -2.29 8.82
C GLY A 165 5.15 -2.46 7.48
N ALA A 166 5.14 -1.44 6.64
CA ALA A 166 4.55 -1.49 5.31
C ALA A 166 5.62 -1.20 4.25
N LYS A 167 5.91 -2.17 3.38
CA LYS A 167 6.90 -2.01 2.31
C LYS A 167 6.39 -2.60 1.00
N THR A 168 6.20 -1.75 -0.01
CA THR A 168 5.83 -2.20 -1.38
C THR A 168 6.82 -3.24 -1.92
N THR A 169 8.09 -3.11 -1.58
CA THR A 169 9.12 -4.11 -1.91
C THR A 169 10.13 -4.20 -0.75
N CYS A 170 10.36 -5.42 -0.26
CA CYS A 170 11.26 -5.71 0.84
C CYS A 170 12.73 -5.64 0.40
N LYS A 171 13.16 -6.49 -0.55
CA LYS A 171 14.60 -6.73 -0.85
C LYS A 171 15.42 -6.75 0.45
N ASP A 172 16.61 -6.16 0.55
CA ASP A 172 17.38 -6.12 1.81
C ASP A 172 16.86 -5.10 2.84
N ARG A 173 15.89 -4.25 2.46
CA ARG A 173 15.38 -3.16 3.30
C ARG A 173 14.44 -3.62 4.42
N TRP A 174 14.02 -4.89 4.45
CA TRP A 174 13.18 -5.41 5.53
C TRP A 174 13.86 -5.32 6.90
N ARG A 175 15.18 -5.46 6.96
CA ARG A 175 15.97 -5.42 8.21
C ARG A 175 15.84 -4.09 8.98
N GLN A 176 15.42 -3.03 8.28
CA GLN A 176 15.21 -1.71 8.89
C GLN A 176 14.14 -1.75 10.01
N ILE A 177 13.14 -2.63 9.89
CA ILE A 177 12.01 -2.70 10.83
C ILE A 177 12.39 -3.34 12.18
N LEU A 178 13.46 -4.12 12.23
CA LEU A 178 13.83 -4.95 13.39
C LEU A 178 14.00 -4.08 14.63
N ASN A 179 14.67 -2.95 14.46
CA ASN A 179 14.97 -2.04 15.54
C ASN A 179 13.91 -0.94 15.72
N GLU A 180 12.79 -0.94 14.99
CA GLU A 180 11.85 0.19 15.02
C GLU A 180 10.92 0.22 16.25
N ALA A 181 10.85 -0.86 17.02
CA ALA A 181 10.06 -0.94 18.25
C ALA A 181 10.63 -2.04 19.13
N ASN A 182 11.29 -1.69 20.24
CA ASN A 182 12.04 -2.65 21.05
C ASN A 182 11.14 -3.48 21.98
N ARG A 183 9.99 -2.95 22.41
CA ARG A 183 9.04 -3.67 23.28
C ARG A 183 8.33 -4.83 22.56
N ILE A 184 8.30 -4.79 21.24
CA ILE A 184 7.58 -5.75 20.41
C ILE A 184 8.62 -6.65 19.75
N ASP A 185 8.74 -7.88 20.20
CA ASP A 185 9.70 -8.85 19.66
C ASP A 185 9.22 -9.43 18.31
N GLU A 186 7.94 -9.77 18.19
CA GLU A 186 7.33 -10.26 16.95
C GLU A 186 6.89 -9.11 16.04
N LYS A 187 7.45 -9.04 14.82
CA LYS A 187 7.14 -7.98 13.86
C LYS A 187 6.26 -8.49 12.74
N HIS A 188 5.28 -7.70 12.33
CA HIS A 188 4.56 -7.94 11.09
C HIS A 188 5.11 -7.04 9.98
N LEU A 189 5.22 -7.56 8.78
CA LEU A 189 5.68 -6.82 7.61
C LEU A 189 4.70 -7.03 6.45
N LEU A 190 3.90 -6.01 6.15
CA LEU A 190 3.04 -5.99 4.98
C LEU A 190 3.85 -5.69 3.73
N THR A 191 3.74 -6.55 2.72
CA THR A 191 4.40 -6.31 1.43
C THR A 191 3.55 -6.68 0.22
N LEU A 192 3.79 -5.95 -0.88
CA LEU A 192 3.24 -6.24 -2.21
C LEU A 192 4.26 -6.93 -3.12
N GLN A 193 5.42 -7.34 -2.59
CA GLN A 193 6.44 -8.03 -3.36
C GLN A 193 5.93 -9.41 -3.80
N GLN A 194 6.10 -9.72 -5.08
CA GLN A 194 5.71 -11.01 -5.65
C GLN A 194 6.88 -11.99 -5.49
N GLY A 195 6.86 -12.77 -4.42
CA GLY A 195 7.89 -13.75 -4.11
C GLY A 195 9.11 -13.17 -3.39
N ILE A 196 9.67 -13.98 -2.49
CA ILE A 196 10.90 -13.72 -1.75
C ILE A 196 11.72 -15.03 -1.75
N SER A 197 13.04 -14.93 -1.78
CA SER A 197 13.91 -16.11 -1.82
C SER A 197 13.76 -16.95 -0.53
N PRO A 198 13.91 -18.28 -0.60
CA PRO A 198 13.87 -19.15 0.59
C PRO A 198 14.80 -18.68 1.71
N ASN A 199 16.06 -18.35 1.40
CA ASN A 199 17.03 -17.88 2.38
C ASN A 199 16.54 -16.62 3.10
N GLN A 200 16.00 -15.65 2.36
CA GLN A 200 15.48 -14.42 2.96
C GLN A 200 14.23 -14.68 3.81
N LEU A 201 13.39 -15.65 3.44
CA LEU A 201 12.23 -16.07 4.23
C LEU A 201 12.62 -16.79 5.53
N ASP A 202 13.73 -17.53 5.51
CA ASP A 202 14.30 -18.15 6.70
C ASP A 202 14.92 -17.09 7.62
N GLU A 203 15.71 -16.15 7.09
CA GLU A 203 16.23 -15.02 7.86
C GLU A 203 15.12 -14.18 8.52
N MET A 204 14.02 -13.93 7.79
CA MET A 204 12.86 -13.24 8.36
C MET A 204 12.22 -14.04 9.50
N ALA A 205 12.18 -15.37 9.41
CA ALA A 205 11.67 -16.23 10.49
C ALA A 205 12.54 -16.12 11.74
N ASP A 206 13.86 -16.22 11.54
CA ASP A 206 14.84 -16.23 12.63
C ASP A 206 14.79 -14.91 13.41
N GLU A 207 14.50 -13.81 12.72
CA GLU A 207 14.28 -12.47 13.29
C GLU A 207 12.82 -12.20 13.71
N LYS A 208 11.97 -13.24 13.79
CA LYS A 208 10.56 -13.18 14.23
C LYS A 208 9.70 -12.20 13.42
N VAL A 209 9.97 -12.10 12.12
CA VAL A 209 9.18 -11.32 11.17
C VAL A 209 8.14 -12.20 10.48
N THR A 210 6.87 -11.90 10.75
CA THR A 210 5.71 -12.48 10.05
C THR A 210 5.35 -11.65 8.83
N LEU A 211 5.40 -12.26 7.64
CA LEU A 211 4.99 -11.60 6.40
C LEU A 211 3.47 -11.56 6.27
N VAL A 212 2.95 -10.36 6.03
CA VAL A 212 1.56 -10.11 5.65
C VAL A 212 1.54 -9.80 4.15
N VAL A 213 0.95 -10.68 3.36
CA VAL A 213 0.96 -10.63 1.89
C VAL A 213 -0.47 -10.80 1.40
N PRO A 214 -0.95 -9.98 0.45
CA PRO A 214 -2.24 -10.19 -0.18
C PRO A 214 -2.40 -11.61 -0.72
N LYS A 215 -3.51 -12.27 -0.40
CA LYS A 215 -3.83 -13.65 -0.80
C LYS A 215 -3.54 -13.96 -2.28
N PRO A 216 -3.85 -13.08 -3.25
CA PRO A 216 -3.55 -13.33 -4.67
C PRO A 216 -2.06 -13.54 -4.99
N TYR A 217 -1.14 -13.06 -4.14
CA TYR A 217 0.30 -13.19 -4.34
C TYR A 217 0.92 -14.41 -3.66
N HIS A 218 0.19 -15.14 -2.81
CA HIS A 218 0.74 -16.28 -2.06
C HIS A 218 1.29 -17.37 -2.98
N SER A 219 0.61 -17.64 -4.10
CA SER A 219 1.05 -18.66 -5.08
C SER A 219 2.38 -18.32 -5.76
N LEU A 220 2.82 -17.06 -5.70
CA LEU A 220 4.09 -16.59 -6.26
C LEU A 220 5.28 -16.80 -5.31
N TYR A 221 5.02 -17.23 -4.07
CA TYR A 221 6.05 -17.60 -3.10
C TYR A 221 6.37 -19.10 -3.19
N PRO A 222 7.58 -19.53 -2.79
CA PRO A 222 7.94 -20.95 -2.81
C PRO A 222 6.97 -21.78 -1.96
N ALA A 223 6.46 -22.90 -2.52
CA ALA A 223 5.35 -23.68 -1.94
C ALA A 223 5.54 -24.06 -0.46
N LYS A 224 6.76 -24.43 -0.06
CA LYS A 224 7.14 -24.79 1.32
C LYS A 224 6.85 -23.68 2.35
N TYR A 225 6.81 -22.41 1.91
CA TYR A 225 6.72 -21.25 2.80
C TYR A 225 5.33 -20.60 2.80
N GLN A 226 4.44 -20.98 1.87
CA GLN A 226 3.14 -20.32 1.71
C GLN A 226 2.25 -20.42 2.95
N ASN A 227 2.38 -21.49 3.74
CA ASN A 227 1.67 -21.69 5.01
C ASN A 227 2.10 -20.71 6.12
N ARG A 228 3.28 -20.08 6.01
CA ARG A 228 3.80 -19.10 6.96
C ARG A 228 3.31 -17.68 6.66
N LEU A 229 2.78 -17.43 5.47
CA LEU A 229 2.29 -16.12 5.07
C LEU A 229 0.94 -15.82 5.71
N TRP A 230 0.78 -14.61 6.21
CA TRP A 230 -0.51 -14.08 6.61
C TRP A 230 -1.16 -13.34 5.45
N THR A 231 -2.48 -13.44 5.34
CA THR A 231 -3.26 -12.54 4.47
C THR A 231 -3.47 -11.21 5.17
N VAL A 232 -3.85 -10.18 4.40
CA VAL A 232 -4.25 -8.89 4.99
C VAL A 232 -5.50 -9.09 5.86
N GLU A 233 -6.46 -9.90 5.38
CA GLU A 233 -7.64 -10.30 6.15
C GLU A 233 -7.30 -10.98 7.48
N LYS A 234 -6.34 -11.92 7.48
CA LYS A 234 -5.90 -12.59 8.71
C LYS A 234 -5.28 -11.60 9.70
N PHE A 235 -4.48 -10.65 9.22
CA PHE A 235 -3.90 -9.62 10.08
C PHE A 235 -4.98 -8.72 10.71
N ILE A 236 -5.98 -8.33 9.92
CA ILE A 236 -7.12 -7.53 10.40
C ILE A 236 -7.86 -8.28 11.51
N HIS A 237 -8.24 -9.54 11.28
CA HIS A 237 -8.94 -10.34 12.30
C HIS A 237 -8.10 -10.54 13.56
N TYR A 238 -6.79 -10.80 13.41
CA TYR A 238 -5.88 -10.88 14.55
C TYR A 238 -5.86 -9.59 15.39
N ALA A 239 -5.89 -8.43 14.74
CA ALA A 239 -5.94 -7.14 15.43
C ALA A 239 -7.32 -6.87 16.08
N GLU A 240 -8.42 -7.21 15.39
CA GLU A 240 -9.79 -7.09 15.93
C GLU A 240 -9.98 -7.97 17.17
N GLU A 241 -9.57 -9.24 17.11
CA GLU A 241 -9.62 -10.18 18.23
C GLU A 241 -8.82 -9.67 19.43
N LYS A 242 -7.61 -9.14 19.18
CA LYS A 242 -6.74 -8.62 20.25
C LYS A 242 -7.32 -7.38 20.95
N TYR A 243 -8.04 -6.53 20.23
CA TYR A 243 -8.61 -5.30 20.80
C TYR A 243 -10.12 -5.37 21.05
N SER A 244 -10.72 -6.56 20.93
CA SER A 244 -12.13 -6.84 21.23
C SER A 244 -13.11 -5.92 20.49
N LEU A 245 -12.88 -5.76 19.18
CA LEU A 245 -13.73 -4.96 18.28
C LEU A 245 -14.87 -5.77 17.64
#